data_AF-A0A1Y3W7Y3-F1
#
_entry.id   AF-A0A1Y3W7Y3-F1
#
_cell.length_a   1.000
_cell.length_b   1.000
_cell.length_c   1.000
_cell.angle_alpha   90.00
_cell.angle_beta   90.00
_cell.angle_gamma   90.00
#
_symmetry.space_group_name_H-M   'P 1'
#
loop_
_entity.id
_entity.type
_entity.pdbx_description
1 polymer ?
#
loop_
_entity_poly.entity_id
_entity_poly.type
_entity_poly.pdbx_seq_one_letter_code
_entity_poly.pdbx_strand_id
1 'polypeptide(L)'
;MVYIYSKRRGNEYENNKKIKANSVQILEVLMLITVIFLPYILDIPSWFEDYLRDHKPEPEISNFLPYYILKAGNVAISLGLLFAVLIVIRRYNKEFVMNNDNVYHDYPFIWYWFCAKVLGIKKCNLILVPIYMQFKLVIKNIFKDYPLDEMDFPVIEAEPECIIEKKNMRADLSEINLILEDTYVIESNQIPFRKKSLPTVKISRNTDNSHTRHFSPKFINSVSEEVRKFLTVSRVNIYATTNPMNTLRIARSAFKMADRGNIEHLFVYQQKREGLRKFEQEGHRIY
;
A
#
# COMPACT_ATOMS: atom_id res chain seq x y z
N MET A 1 26.60 26.41 1.48
CA MET A 1 25.76 26.60 2.69
C MET A 1 24.27 26.82 2.36
N VAL A 2 23.93 27.72 1.41
CA VAL A 2 22.55 28.05 1.01
C VAL A 2 21.75 26.84 0.46
N TYR A 3 22.37 26.00 -0.37
CA TYR A 3 21.72 24.81 -0.96
C TYR A 3 21.36 23.72 0.08
N ILE A 4 22.20 23.53 1.09
CA ILE A 4 21.94 22.58 2.18
C ILE A 4 20.77 23.09 3.05
N TYR A 5 20.69 24.39 3.27
CA TYR A 5 19.63 25.02 4.06
C TYR A 5 18.27 25.00 3.34
N SER A 6 18.23 25.22 2.02
CA SER A 6 16.98 25.13 1.25
C SER A 6 16.48 23.69 1.12
N LYS A 7 17.40 22.72 0.95
CA LYS A 7 17.06 21.29 0.92
C LYS A 7 16.52 20.79 2.28
N ARG A 8 17.09 21.26 3.40
CA ARG A 8 16.54 20.96 4.74
C ARG A 8 15.13 21.52 4.94
N ARG A 9 14.91 22.80 4.60
CA ARG A 9 13.56 23.40 4.69
C ARG A 9 12.52 22.72 3.78
N GLY A 10 12.92 22.30 2.58
CA GLY A 10 12.05 21.53 1.68
C GLY A 10 11.67 20.16 2.25
N ASN A 11 12.63 19.46 2.86
CA ASN A 11 12.38 18.17 3.51
C ASN A 11 11.49 18.30 4.76
N GLU A 12 11.68 19.33 5.58
CA GLU A 12 10.82 19.61 6.74
C GLU A 12 9.38 19.90 6.33
N TYR A 13 9.19 20.71 5.28
CA TYR A 13 7.86 21.04 4.76
C TYR A 13 7.11 19.82 4.23
N GLU A 14 7.78 18.95 3.46
CA GLU A 14 7.18 17.70 2.98
C GLU A 14 6.89 16.72 4.12
N ASN A 15 7.76 16.64 5.13
CA ASN A 15 7.49 15.84 6.32
C ASN A 15 6.26 16.34 7.09
N ASN A 16 6.10 17.65 7.25
CA ASN A 16 4.93 18.22 7.91
C ASN A 16 3.62 17.90 7.16
N LYS A 17 3.64 17.92 5.82
CA LYS A 17 2.48 17.47 5.02
C LYS A 17 2.16 15.99 5.27
N LYS A 18 3.17 15.12 5.32
CA LYS A 18 2.97 13.69 5.59
C LYS A 18 2.40 13.43 7.00
N ILE A 19 2.87 14.19 8.00
CA ILE A 19 2.31 14.13 9.37
C ILE A 19 0.86 14.57 9.35
N LYS A 20 0.55 15.69 8.69
CA LYS A 20 -0.83 16.18 8.55
C LYS A 20 -1.73 15.16 7.86
N ALA A 21 -1.25 14.53 6.80
CA ALA A 21 -1.97 13.50 6.05
C ALA A 21 -2.24 12.21 6.84
N ASN A 22 -1.50 11.95 7.93
CA ASN A 22 -1.74 10.83 8.84
C ASN A 22 -2.26 11.28 10.21
N SER A 23 -2.70 12.54 10.35
CA SER A 23 -3.05 13.11 11.66
C SER A 23 -4.13 12.30 12.38
N VAL A 24 -5.15 11.83 11.67
CA VAL A 24 -6.20 10.95 12.21
C VAL A 24 -5.60 9.66 12.76
N GLN A 25 -4.79 8.94 11.98
CA GLN A 25 -4.18 7.68 12.41
C GLN A 25 -3.22 7.89 13.59
N ILE A 26 -2.46 8.99 13.58
CA ILE A 26 -1.55 9.34 14.68
C ILE A 26 -2.35 9.60 15.96
N LEU A 27 -3.44 10.37 15.90
CA LEU A 27 -4.32 10.62 17.04
C LEU A 27 -4.95 9.34 17.57
N GLU A 28 -5.40 8.45 16.68
CA GLU A 28 -5.94 7.13 17.06
C GLU A 28 -4.89 6.28 17.79
N VAL A 29 -3.65 6.25 17.31
CA VAL A 29 -2.53 5.56 17.98
C VAL A 29 -2.26 6.18 19.35
N LEU A 30 -2.23 7.50 19.46
CA LEU A 30 -2.03 8.19 20.74
C LEU A 30 -3.17 7.90 21.72
N MET A 31 -4.41 7.83 21.24
CA MET A 31 -5.57 7.46 22.05
C MET A 31 -5.43 6.02 22.59
N LEU A 32 -5.04 5.06 21.73
CA LEU A 32 -4.80 3.68 22.13
C LEU A 32 -3.67 3.56 23.17
N ILE A 33 -2.58 4.32 23.00
CA ILE A 33 -1.47 4.37 23.97
C ILE A 33 -1.97 4.94 25.30
N THR A 34 -2.72 6.04 25.26
CA THR A 34 -3.22 6.72 26.48
C THR A 34 -4.09 5.79 27.31
N VAL A 35 -5.01 5.04 26.70
CA VAL A 35 -5.92 4.15 27.45
C VAL A 35 -5.24 2.93 28.04
N ILE A 36 -4.06 2.55 27.52
CA ILE A 36 -3.23 1.49 28.13
C ILE A 36 -2.62 1.97 29.46
N PHE A 37 -2.20 3.23 29.53
CA PHE A 37 -1.53 3.77 30.72
C PHE A 37 -2.50 4.41 31.72
N LEU A 38 -3.69 4.82 31.27
CA LEU A 38 -4.68 5.54 32.09
C LEU A 38 -5.00 4.83 33.42
N PRO A 39 -5.24 3.50 33.48
CA PRO A 39 -5.56 2.83 34.74
C PRO A 39 -4.41 2.87 35.76
N TYR A 40 -3.16 2.82 35.28
CA TYR A 40 -1.97 2.87 36.14
C TYR A 40 -1.70 4.28 36.69
N ILE A 41 -2.03 5.32 35.93
CA ILE A 41 -1.84 6.71 36.36
C ILE A 41 -2.85 7.09 37.44
N LEU A 42 -4.09 6.61 37.30
CA LEU A 42 -5.21 6.95 38.19
C LEU A 42 -5.38 5.96 39.36
N ASP A 43 -4.68 4.83 39.32
CA ASP A 43 -4.88 3.69 40.21
C ASP A 43 -6.35 3.31 40.38
N ILE A 44 -7.04 3.12 39.24
CA ILE A 44 -8.50 2.91 39.19
C ILE A 44 -8.99 1.81 40.16
N PRO A 45 -8.31 0.66 40.35
CA PRO A 45 -8.75 -0.36 41.29
C PRO A 45 -8.92 0.14 42.73
N SER A 46 -8.06 1.06 43.18
CA SER A 46 -8.13 1.63 44.54
C SER A 46 -9.47 2.33 44.80
N TRP A 47 -10.08 2.94 43.76
CA TRP A 47 -11.35 3.65 43.87
C TRP A 47 -12.53 2.71 44.11
N PHE A 48 -12.36 1.41 43.87
CA PHE A 48 -13.41 0.40 43.98
C PHE A 48 -13.12 -0.64 45.06
N GLU A 49 -12.16 -0.41 45.96
CA GLU A 49 -11.80 -1.37 47.02
C GLU A 49 -12.99 -1.75 47.92
N ASP A 50 -13.73 -0.74 48.39
CA ASP A 50 -14.90 -0.96 49.25
C ASP A 50 -16.00 -1.72 48.49
N TYR A 51 -16.24 -1.36 47.23
CA TYR A 51 -17.19 -2.05 46.37
C TYR A 51 -16.82 -3.53 46.17
N LEU A 52 -15.55 -3.81 45.87
CA LEU A 52 -15.07 -5.18 45.65
C LEU A 52 -15.10 -6.05 46.93
N ARG A 53 -14.95 -5.42 48.10
CA ARG A 53 -15.01 -6.08 49.41
C ARG A 53 -16.45 -6.45 49.78
N ASP A 54 -17.38 -5.52 49.60
CA ASP A 54 -18.72 -5.64 50.16
C ASP A 54 -19.72 -6.29 49.18
N HIS A 55 -19.39 -6.36 47.90
CA HIS A 55 -20.26 -6.92 46.87
C HIS A 55 -19.72 -8.23 46.31
N LYS A 56 -20.60 -9.24 46.18
CA LYS A 56 -20.41 -10.41 45.33
C LYS A 56 -21.41 -10.31 44.18
N PRO A 57 -20.97 -10.34 42.92
CA PRO A 57 -21.88 -10.16 41.80
C PRO A 57 -22.81 -11.36 41.66
N GLU A 58 -24.06 -11.08 41.36
CA GLU A 58 -25.01 -12.08 40.86
C GLU A 58 -24.56 -12.61 39.50
N PRO A 59 -24.95 -13.84 39.09
CA PRO A 59 -24.43 -14.50 37.89
C PRO A 59 -24.84 -13.86 36.54
N GLU A 60 -25.52 -12.70 36.56
CA GLU A 60 -25.86 -11.95 35.34
C GLU A 60 -24.63 -11.29 34.71
N ILE A 61 -24.45 -11.42 33.39
CA ILE A 61 -23.28 -10.94 32.63
C ILE A 61 -23.03 -9.44 32.82
N SER A 62 -24.09 -8.63 32.95
CA SER A 62 -24.06 -7.17 33.16
C SER A 62 -23.35 -6.78 34.46
N ASN A 63 -23.48 -7.59 35.51
CA ASN A 63 -22.90 -7.34 36.83
C ASN A 63 -21.61 -8.15 37.06
N PHE A 64 -21.55 -9.36 36.49
CA PHE A 64 -20.43 -10.27 36.57
C PHE A 64 -19.19 -9.71 35.84
N LEU A 65 -19.33 -9.30 34.58
CA LEU A 65 -18.16 -8.95 33.75
C LEU A 65 -17.41 -7.70 34.26
N PRO A 66 -18.07 -6.58 34.61
CA PRO A 66 -17.38 -5.41 35.18
C PRO A 66 -16.69 -5.71 36.51
N TYR A 67 -17.34 -6.48 37.40
CA TYR A 67 -16.77 -6.86 38.70
C TYR A 67 -15.44 -7.62 38.54
N TYR A 68 -15.39 -8.62 37.67
CA TYR A 68 -14.17 -9.40 37.46
C TYR A 68 -13.07 -8.63 36.72
N ILE A 69 -13.42 -7.68 35.84
CA ILE A 69 -12.44 -6.76 35.23
C ILE A 69 -11.81 -5.86 36.30
N LEU A 70 -12.62 -5.28 37.19
CA LEU A 70 -12.13 -4.45 38.29
C LEU A 70 -11.24 -5.26 39.25
N LYS A 71 -11.69 -6.47 39.63
CA LYS A 71 -10.94 -7.38 40.51
C LYS A 71 -9.60 -7.82 39.91
N ALA A 72 -9.53 -8.01 38.60
CA ALA A 72 -8.28 -8.37 37.91
C ALA A 72 -7.29 -7.19 37.76
N GLY A 73 -7.69 -5.99 38.17
CA GLY A 73 -6.82 -4.83 38.32
C GLY A 73 -6.46 -4.12 37.01
N ASN A 74 -5.45 -3.26 37.08
CA ASN A 74 -5.08 -2.31 36.01
C ASN A 74 -4.87 -2.96 34.64
N VAL A 75 -4.31 -4.17 34.59
CA VAL A 75 -4.10 -4.91 33.33
C VAL A 75 -5.43 -5.20 32.64
N ALA A 76 -6.40 -5.77 33.35
CA ALA A 76 -7.69 -6.14 32.78
C ALA A 76 -8.51 -4.91 32.38
N ILE A 77 -8.49 -3.85 33.20
CA ILE A 77 -9.12 -2.57 32.89
C ILE A 77 -8.52 -1.97 31.62
N SER A 78 -7.18 -1.97 31.49
CA SER A 78 -6.47 -1.45 30.30
C SER A 78 -6.85 -2.21 29.05
N LEU A 79 -6.93 -3.55 29.10
CA LEU A 79 -7.35 -4.38 27.97
C LEU A 79 -8.82 -4.13 27.58
N GLY A 80 -9.70 -3.98 28.56
CA GLY A 80 -11.11 -3.65 28.33
C GLY A 80 -11.29 -2.29 27.65
N LEU A 81 -10.59 -1.26 28.16
CA LEU A 81 -10.59 0.08 27.57
C LEU A 81 -9.99 0.09 26.17
N LEU A 82 -8.84 -0.58 25.98
CA LEU A 82 -8.19 -0.71 24.67
C LEU A 82 -9.16 -1.33 23.65
N PHE A 83 -9.84 -2.41 24.02
CA PHE A 83 -10.80 -3.07 23.14
C PHE A 83 -12.00 -2.18 22.81
N ALA A 84 -12.56 -1.48 23.81
CA ALA A 84 -13.67 -0.56 23.61
C ALA A 84 -13.28 0.60 22.67
N VAL A 85 -12.13 1.23 22.90
CA VAL A 85 -11.60 2.32 22.06
C VAL A 85 -11.31 1.82 20.65
N LEU A 86 -10.71 0.63 20.51
CA LEU A 86 -10.46 0.02 19.21
C LEU A 86 -11.75 -0.25 18.44
N ILE A 87 -12.85 -0.66 19.09
CA ILE A 87 -14.16 -0.80 18.45
C ILE A 87 -14.64 0.55 17.90
N VAL A 88 -14.52 1.62 18.69
CA VAL A 88 -14.93 2.98 18.29
C VAL A 88 -14.10 3.46 17.08
N ILE A 89 -12.77 3.36 17.17
CA ILE A 89 -11.84 3.70 16.08
C ILE A 89 -12.19 2.92 14.81
N ARG A 90 -12.34 1.59 14.92
CA ARG A 90 -12.66 0.74 13.77
C ARG A 90 -14.03 1.03 13.17
N ARG A 91 -14.99 1.53 13.95
CA ARG A 91 -16.29 1.98 13.44
C ARG A 91 -16.16 3.27 12.65
N TYR A 92 -15.43 4.25 13.18
CA TYR A 92 -15.13 5.52 12.51
C TYR A 92 -14.38 5.29 11.19
N ASN A 93 -13.36 4.44 11.21
CA ASN A 93 -12.50 4.14 10.06
C ASN A 93 -13.15 3.32 8.94
N LYS A 94 -14.41 2.86 9.08
CA LYS A 94 -15.08 2.10 8.01
C LYS A 94 -15.21 2.91 6.72
N GLU A 95 -15.47 4.20 6.84
CA GLU A 95 -15.66 5.10 5.71
C GLU A 95 -14.44 5.96 5.39
N PHE A 96 -13.44 5.98 6.27
CA PHE A 96 -12.21 6.73 6.07
C PHE A 96 -11.42 6.22 4.85
N VAL A 97 -10.92 7.16 4.03
CA VAL A 97 -10.06 6.88 2.87
C VAL A 97 -8.64 7.35 3.19
N MET A 98 -7.72 6.41 3.35
CA MET A 98 -6.31 6.71 3.52
C MET A 98 -5.71 7.29 2.24
N ASN A 99 -4.67 8.14 2.38
CA ASN A 99 -3.94 8.77 1.28
C ASN A 99 -4.77 9.76 0.43
N ASN A 100 -5.68 10.51 1.06
CA ASN A 100 -6.52 11.45 0.33
C ASN A 100 -5.90 12.85 0.13
N ASP A 101 -4.79 13.14 0.81
CA ASP A 101 -4.08 14.41 0.69
C ASP A 101 -3.13 14.44 -0.51
N ASN A 102 -2.87 15.64 -1.04
CA ASN A 102 -1.94 15.85 -2.15
C ASN A 102 -0.46 15.84 -1.68
N VAL A 103 0.02 14.67 -1.24
CA VAL A 103 1.39 14.42 -0.81
C VAL A 103 1.85 13.05 -1.29
N TYR A 104 3.15 12.86 -1.47
CA TYR A 104 3.66 11.54 -1.85
C TYR A 104 3.71 10.59 -0.65
N HIS A 105 3.07 9.43 -0.79
CA HIS A 105 2.82 8.48 0.29
C HIS A 105 3.84 7.32 0.31
N ASP A 106 5.12 7.65 0.55
CA ASP A 106 6.23 6.69 0.66
C ASP A 106 6.35 6.03 2.05
N TYR A 107 5.22 5.73 2.68
CA TYR A 107 5.19 5.08 3.98
C TYR A 107 5.64 3.62 3.89
N PRO A 108 6.23 3.05 4.95
CA PRO A 108 6.60 1.65 4.97
C PRO A 108 5.36 0.75 4.92
N PHE A 109 5.49 -0.43 4.31
CA PHE A 109 4.38 -1.39 4.17
C PHE A 109 3.68 -1.73 5.50
N ILE A 110 4.45 -1.82 6.60
CA ILE A 110 3.92 -2.12 7.94
C ILE A 110 2.91 -1.07 8.41
N TRP A 111 3.08 0.20 8.01
CA TRP A 111 2.15 1.27 8.35
C TRP A 111 0.80 1.06 7.66
N TYR A 112 0.82 0.77 6.35
CA TYR A 112 -0.40 0.42 5.61
C TYR A 112 -1.09 -0.82 6.19
N TRP A 113 -0.33 -1.85 6.55
CA TRP A 113 -0.87 -3.04 7.19
C TRP A 113 -1.51 -2.73 8.53
N PHE A 114 -0.86 -1.92 9.39
CA PHE A 114 -1.38 -1.53 10.70
C PHE A 114 -2.67 -0.72 10.55
N CYS A 115 -2.69 0.29 9.69
CA CYS A 115 -3.86 1.10 9.37
C CYS A 115 -5.05 0.24 8.92
N ALA A 116 -4.81 -0.71 8.02
CA ALA A 116 -5.88 -1.57 7.50
C ALA A 116 -6.35 -2.63 8.51
N LYS A 117 -5.42 -3.35 9.15
CA LYS A 117 -5.74 -4.53 9.95
C LYS A 117 -6.04 -4.20 11.41
N VAL A 118 -5.33 -3.23 12.00
CA VAL A 118 -5.51 -2.82 13.40
C VAL A 118 -6.52 -1.68 13.50
N LEU A 119 -6.28 -0.54 12.83
CA LEU A 119 -7.18 0.62 12.91
C LEU A 119 -8.49 0.41 12.12
N GLY A 120 -8.53 -0.58 11.22
CA GLY A 120 -9.76 -1.00 10.53
C GLY A 120 -10.12 -0.15 9.31
N ILE A 121 -9.16 0.60 8.76
CA ILE A 121 -9.36 1.40 7.55
C ILE A 121 -9.57 0.48 6.35
N LYS A 122 -10.63 0.73 5.58
CA LYS A 122 -11.04 -0.14 4.47
C LYS A 122 -10.64 0.35 3.09
N LYS A 123 -10.45 1.66 2.93
CA LYS A 123 -10.23 2.32 1.63
C LYS A 123 -8.88 3.02 1.63
N CYS A 124 -8.12 2.91 0.53
CA CYS A 124 -6.85 3.61 0.35
C CYS A 124 -6.75 4.14 -1.08
N ASN A 125 -6.47 5.43 -1.25
CA ASN A 125 -6.18 5.99 -2.55
C ASN A 125 -4.75 5.59 -2.99
N LEU A 126 -4.59 5.23 -4.27
CA LEU A 126 -3.30 4.83 -4.86
C LEU A 126 -2.59 5.99 -5.59
N ILE A 127 -3.25 7.14 -5.73
CA ILE A 127 -2.64 8.36 -6.27
C ILE A 127 -1.46 8.76 -5.37
N LEU A 128 -0.34 9.16 -5.99
CA LEU A 128 0.90 9.55 -5.32
C LEU A 128 1.50 8.47 -4.38
N VAL A 129 1.14 7.20 -4.56
CA VAL A 129 1.80 6.05 -3.93
C VAL A 129 2.90 5.52 -4.86
N PRO A 130 4.09 5.13 -4.36
CA PRO A 130 5.10 4.45 -5.17
C PRO A 130 4.53 3.24 -5.93
N ILE A 131 4.91 3.05 -7.20
CA ILE A 131 4.32 1.99 -8.04
C ILE A 131 4.51 0.61 -7.40
N TYR A 132 5.70 0.32 -6.87
CA TYR A 132 5.93 -0.96 -6.18
C TYR A 132 4.98 -1.17 -4.99
N MET A 133 4.66 -0.10 -4.26
CA MET A 133 3.75 -0.15 -3.12
C MET A 133 2.30 -0.32 -3.60
N GLN A 134 1.90 0.30 -4.71
CA GLN A 134 0.59 0.05 -5.33
C GLN A 134 0.42 -1.44 -5.66
N PHE A 135 1.40 -2.06 -6.34
CA PHE A 135 1.40 -3.51 -6.59
C PHE A 135 1.28 -4.30 -5.28
N LYS A 136 2.11 -3.95 -4.27
CA LYS A 136 2.17 -4.66 -2.99
C LYS A 136 0.86 -4.62 -2.21
N LEU A 137 0.22 -3.45 -2.12
CA LEU A 137 -1.04 -3.26 -1.42
C LEU A 137 -2.17 -4.04 -2.12
N VAL A 138 -2.26 -3.95 -3.45
CA VAL A 138 -3.31 -4.57 -4.25
C VAL A 138 -3.20 -6.10 -4.24
N ILE A 139 -2.01 -6.64 -4.49
CA ILE A 139 -1.80 -8.10 -4.54
C ILE A 139 -2.01 -8.73 -3.17
N LYS A 140 -1.53 -8.09 -2.09
CA LYS A 140 -1.68 -8.61 -0.72
C LYS A 140 -3.05 -8.33 -0.07
N ASN A 141 -4.03 -7.77 -0.80
CA ASN A 141 -5.37 -7.46 -0.26
C ASN A 141 -5.33 -6.70 1.08
N ILE A 142 -4.50 -5.65 1.15
CA ILE A 142 -4.35 -4.88 2.39
C ILE A 142 -5.65 -4.15 2.71
N PHE A 143 -6.12 -3.33 1.77
CA PHE A 143 -7.39 -2.63 1.84
C PHE A 143 -8.48 -3.37 1.05
N LYS A 144 -9.74 -3.16 1.45
CA LYS A 144 -10.90 -3.73 0.75
C LYS A 144 -11.11 -3.05 -0.59
N ASP A 145 -10.87 -1.75 -0.65
CA ASP A 145 -11.15 -0.93 -1.83
C ASP A 145 -10.06 0.12 -2.07
N TYR A 146 -9.90 0.49 -3.34
CA TYR A 146 -8.95 1.49 -3.82
C TYR A 146 -9.72 2.49 -4.68
N PRO A 147 -10.39 3.48 -4.06
CA PRO A 147 -11.20 4.44 -4.79
C PRO A 147 -10.30 5.30 -5.68
N LEU A 148 -10.60 5.29 -6.98
CA LEU A 148 -9.99 6.11 -8.00
C LEU A 148 -11.13 6.68 -8.84
N ASP A 149 -11.12 7.99 -9.09
CA ASP A 149 -12.13 8.63 -9.92
C ASP A 149 -11.87 8.28 -11.39
N GLU A 150 -12.86 7.74 -12.09
CA GLU A 150 -12.73 7.40 -13.51
C GLU A 150 -12.59 8.65 -14.38
N MET A 151 -13.11 9.81 -13.93
CA MET A 151 -12.94 11.08 -14.62
C MET A 151 -11.47 11.54 -14.66
N ASP A 152 -10.66 11.14 -13.67
CA ASP A 152 -9.21 11.41 -13.64
C ASP A 152 -8.43 10.55 -14.66
N PHE A 153 -9.07 9.51 -15.20
CA PHE A 153 -8.47 8.54 -16.13
C PHE A 153 -9.41 8.27 -17.32
N PRO A 154 -9.68 9.26 -18.19
CA PRO A 154 -10.63 9.10 -19.27
C PRO A 154 -10.23 7.96 -20.22
N VAL A 155 -11.22 7.22 -20.71
CA VAL A 155 -11.04 6.14 -21.70
C VAL A 155 -10.81 6.74 -23.09
N ILE A 156 -10.01 6.07 -23.91
CA ILE A 156 -9.84 6.42 -25.32
C ILE A 156 -10.76 5.51 -26.14
N GLU A 157 -11.76 6.08 -26.81
CA GLU A 157 -12.79 5.33 -27.57
C GLU A 157 -12.20 4.47 -28.71
N ALA A 158 -11.10 4.92 -29.33
CA ALA A 158 -10.39 4.22 -30.40
C ALA A 158 -8.93 3.95 -30.02
N GLU A 159 -8.71 3.33 -28.85
CA GLU A 159 -7.37 3.00 -28.39
C GLU A 159 -6.62 2.09 -29.39
N PRO A 160 -5.41 2.48 -29.86
CA PRO A 160 -4.62 1.64 -30.75
C PRO A 160 -4.08 0.39 -30.04
N GLU A 161 -3.71 -0.64 -30.82
CA GLU A 161 -3.09 -1.84 -30.27
C GLU A 161 -1.74 -1.53 -29.61
N CYS A 162 -1.42 -2.25 -28.54
CA CYS A 162 -0.15 -2.10 -27.84
C CYS A 162 1.00 -2.67 -28.67
N ILE A 163 2.16 -2.02 -28.59
CA ILE A 163 3.39 -2.50 -29.20
C ILE A 163 4.06 -3.46 -28.21
N ILE A 164 4.37 -4.68 -28.67
CA ILE A 164 5.06 -5.70 -27.87
C ILE A 164 6.44 -5.94 -28.48
N GLU A 165 7.49 -5.58 -27.75
CA GLU A 165 8.88 -5.85 -28.12
C GLU A 165 9.44 -6.96 -27.22
N LYS A 166 10.12 -7.93 -27.83
CA LYS A 166 10.83 -9.00 -27.11
C LYS A 166 12.33 -8.92 -27.40
N LYS A 167 13.16 -8.94 -26.36
CA LYS A 167 14.62 -8.84 -26.46
C LYS A 167 15.29 -9.94 -25.64
N ASN A 168 16.41 -10.45 -26.15
CA ASN A 168 17.23 -11.47 -25.47
C ASN A 168 16.46 -12.73 -25.03
N MET A 169 15.37 -13.09 -25.73
CA MET A 169 14.55 -14.24 -25.35
C MET A 169 15.33 -15.54 -25.48
N ARG A 170 15.15 -16.45 -24.51
CA ARG A 170 15.77 -17.78 -24.44
C ARG A 170 14.71 -18.80 -24.08
N ALA A 171 14.98 -20.08 -24.35
CA ALA A 171 14.04 -21.17 -24.09
C ALA A 171 13.82 -21.46 -22.59
N ASP A 172 14.86 -21.29 -21.77
CA ASP A 172 14.81 -21.42 -20.31
C ASP A 172 14.97 -20.04 -19.66
N LEU A 173 13.96 -19.63 -18.89
CA LEU A 173 13.82 -18.29 -18.33
C LEU A 173 13.64 -18.39 -16.81
N SER A 174 14.74 -18.48 -16.06
CA SER A 174 14.68 -18.35 -14.60
C SER A 174 14.34 -16.93 -14.17
N GLU A 175 14.73 -15.93 -14.95
CA GLU A 175 14.49 -14.51 -14.68
C GLU A 175 14.17 -13.73 -15.96
N ILE A 176 13.11 -12.91 -15.92
CA ILE A 176 12.65 -12.08 -17.04
C ILE A 176 12.37 -10.65 -16.58
N ASN A 177 12.64 -9.67 -17.45
CA ASN A 177 12.18 -8.30 -17.27
C ASN A 177 10.83 -8.11 -17.98
N LEU A 178 9.93 -7.41 -17.32
CA LEU A 178 8.69 -6.90 -17.90
C LEU A 178 8.71 -5.38 -17.81
N ILE A 179 8.76 -4.71 -18.96
CA ILE A 179 8.73 -3.25 -19.07
C ILE A 179 7.32 -2.83 -19.50
N LEU A 180 6.70 -1.95 -18.70
CA LEU A 180 5.33 -1.47 -18.86
C LEU A 180 5.35 0.04 -19.12
N GLU A 181 5.23 0.43 -20.39
CA GLU A 181 5.24 1.83 -20.82
C GLU A 181 3.83 2.32 -21.13
N ASP A 182 3.25 3.05 -20.17
CA ASP A 182 1.87 3.58 -20.26
C ASP A 182 1.86 5.11 -20.38
N THR A 183 2.51 5.81 -19.44
CA THR A 183 2.55 7.30 -19.41
C THR A 183 3.85 7.90 -19.93
N TYR A 184 4.96 7.16 -19.83
CA TYR A 184 6.28 7.62 -20.27
C TYR A 184 7.06 6.46 -20.88
N VAL A 185 7.88 6.78 -21.89
CA VAL A 185 8.85 5.85 -22.47
C VAL A 185 9.92 5.50 -21.43
N ILE A 186 10.32 4.24 -21.41
CA ILE A 186 11.39 3.69 -20.57
C ILE A 186 12.58 3.36 -21.47
N GLU A 187 13.66 4.11 -21.29
CA GLU A 187 14.90 3.92 -22.04
C GLU A 187 15.75 2.81 -21.43
N SER A 188 16.53 2.12 -22.27
CA SER A 188 17.46 1.08 -21.82
C SER A 188 18.50 1.61 -20.81
N ASN A 189 18.86 2.89 -20.89
CA ASN A 189 19.80 3.51 -19.94
C ASN A 189 19.22 3.67 -18.52
N GLN A 190 17.89 3.58 -18.35
CA GLN A 190 17.18 3.69 -17.08
C GLN A 190 17.12 2.36 -16.33
N ILE A 191 17.22 1.24 -17.05
CA ILE A 191 17.23 -0.11 -16.48
C ILE A 191 18.56 -0.38 -15.76
N PRO A 192 18.57 -1.04 -14.58
CA PRO A 192 19.80 -1.38 -13.86
C PRO A 192 20.74 -2.22 -14.73
N PHE A 193 22.04 -1.92 -14.70
CA PHE A 193 23.04 -2.56 -15.56
C PHE A 193 22.97 -4.10 -15.52
N ARG A 194 22.87 -4.66 -14.32
CA ARG A 194 22.77 -6.12 -14.07
C ARG A 194 21.52 -6.78 -14.66
N LYS A 195 20.52 -5.98 -15.06
CA LYS A 195 19.24 -6.48 -15.57
C LYS A 195 19.08 -6.25 -17.07
N LYS A 196 19.90 -5.42 -17.72
CA LYS A 196 19.73 -5.04 -19.14
C LYS A 196 19.85 -6.19 -20.14
N SER A 197 20.70 -7.18 -19.84
CA SER A 197 20.95 -8.33 -20.71
C SER A 197 19.95 -9.46 -20.53
N LEU A 198 19.02 -9.35 -19.57
CA LEU A 198 18.02 -10.38 -19.32
C LEU A 198 17.01 -10.44 -20.47
N PRO A 199 16.41 -11.62 -20.68
CA PRO A 199 15.18 -11.76 -21.45
C PRO A 199 14.17 -10.69 -21.03
N THR A 200 13.66 -9.94 -21.99
CA THR A 200 12.84 -8.75 -21.72
C THR A 200 11.64 -8.74 -22.64
N VAL A 201 10.46 -8.62 -22.04
CA VAL A 201 9.21 -8.28 -22.73
C VAL A 201 8.89 -6.83 -22.39
N LYS A 202 8.76 -6.00 -23.41
CA LYS A 202 8.38 -4.59 -23.28
C LYS A 202 7.03 -4.40 -23.95
N ILE A 203 6.07 -3.85 -23.21
CA ILE A 203 4.72 -3.58 -23.67
C ILE A 203 4.53 -2.07 -23.57
N SER A 204 4.23 -1.43 -24.69
CA SER A 204 4.08 0.02 -24.80
C SER A 204 2.70 0.37 -25.34
N ARG A 205 2.05 1.33 -24.70
CA ARG A 205 0.83 1.95 -25.22
C ARG A 205 1.20 2.75 -26.48
N ASN A 206 0.58 2.45 -27.62
CA ASN A 206 0.91 3.04 -28.92
C ASN A 206 0.32 4.46 -29.05
N THR A 207 0.72 5.37 -28.17
CA THR A 207 0.10 6.69 -28.03
C THR A 207 1.15 7.77 -28.21
N ASP A 208 1.67 7.97 -29.43
CA ASP A 208 2.42 9.13 -29.95
C ASP A 208 3.01 10.13 -28.92
N ASN A 209 3.68 9.62 -27.88
CA ASN A 209 4.12 10.36 -26.69
C ASN A 209 3.08 11.26 -25.99
N SER A 210 1.78 10.95 -26.06
CA SER A 210 0.77 11.68 -25.28
C SER A 210 0.96 11.40 -23.79
N HIS A 211 1.47 12.38 -23.04
CA HIS A 211 1.69 12.32 -21.58
C HIS A 211 0.38 12.29 -20.77
N THR A 212 -0.77 12.14 -21.41
CA THR A 212 -2.08 12.12 -20.79
C THR A 212 -2.35 10.80 -20.09
N ARG A 213 -2.89 10.90 -18.87
CA ARG A 213 -3.26 9.74 -18.05
C ARG A 213 -4.61 9.23 -18.54
N HIS A 214 -4.64 8.01 -19.06
CA HIS A 214 -5.86 7.38 -19.55
C HIS A 214 -6.04 6.01 -18.93
N PHE A 215 -7.29 5.62 -18.72
CA PHE A 215 -7.61 4.23 -18.46
C PHE A 215 -7.49 3.44 -19.77
N SER A 216 -6.68 2.38 -19.77
CA SER A 216 -6.33 1.62 -20.98
C SER A 216 -6.65 0.13 -20.83
N PRO A 217 -7.87 -0.30 -21.19
CA PRO A 217 -8.24 -1.71 -21.21
C PRO A 217 -7.34 -2.54 -22.13
N LYS A 218 -6.94 -2.02 -23.30
CA LYS A 218 -6.09 -2.78 -24.23
C LYS A 218 -4.72 -3.04 -23.64
N PHE A 219 -4.10 -2.04 -23.02
CA PHE A 219 -2.81 -2.21 -22.35
C PHE A 219 -2.89 -3.24 -21.22
N ILE A 220 -3.92 -3.16 -20.36
CA ILE A 220 -4.12 -4.12 -19.27
C ILE A 220 -4.27 -5.55 -19.80
N ASN A 221 -5.03 -5.73 -20.89
CA ASN A 221 -5.24 -7.02 -21.52
C ASN A 221 -3.96 -7.55 -22.15
N SER A 222 -3.23 -6.74 -22.91
CA SER A 222 -1.94 -7.13 -23.50
C SER A 222 -0.94 -7.56 -22.43
N VAL A 223 -0.86 -6.84 -21.30
CA VAL A 223 -0.01 -7.24 -20.16
C VAL A 223 -0.45 -8.59 -19.60
N SER A 224 -1.75 -8.78 -19.37
CA SER A 224 -2.29 -10.00 -18.79
C SER A 224 -2.08 -11.21 -19.70
N GLU A 225 -2.28 -11.06 -21.00
CA GLU A 225 -2.05 -12.11 -21.98
C GLU A 225 -0.58 -12.49 -22.08
N GLU A 226 0.33 -11.50 -22.06
CA GLU A 226 1.73 -11.79 -22.23
C GLU A 226 2.36 -12.42 -20.98
N VAL A 227 1.93 -12.00 -19.79
CA VAL A 227 2.29 -12.66 -18.53
C VAL A 227 1.82 -14.12 -18.52
N ARG A 228 0.63 -14.42 -19.03
CA ARG A 228 0.11 -15.81 -19.11
C ARG A 228 0.92 -16.71 -20.05
N LYS A 229 1.60 -16.14 -21.04
CA LYS A 229 2.46 -16.88 -21.98
C LYS A 229 3.83 -17.20 -21.39
N PHE A 230 4.18 -16.65 -20.23
CA PHE A 230 5.42 -17.05 -19.57
C PHE A 230 5.29 -18.52 -19.15
N LEU A 231 6.33 -19.31 -19.44
CA LEU A 231 6.49 -20.60 -18.78
C LEU A 231 6.62 -20.39 -17.27
N THR A 232 6.72 -21.45 -16.47
CA THR A 232 7.04 -21.27 -15.05
C THR A 232 8.38 -20.53 -14.92
N VAL A 233 8.35 -19.29 -14.47
CA VAL A 233 9.51 -18.40 -14.29
C VAL A 233 9.71 -18.18 -12.80
N SER A 234 10.95 -18.34 -12.33
CA SER A 234 11.25 -18.10 -10.91
C SER A 234 11.15 -16.61 -10.56
N ARG A 235 11.57 -15.71 -11.45
CA ARG A 235 11.59 -14.27 -11.16
C ARG A 235 11.13 -13.36 -12.30
N VAL A 236 10.19 -12.47 -11.99
CA VAL A 236 9.80 -11.36 -12.88
C VAL A 236 10.21 -10.02 -12.27
N ASN A 237 10.92 -9.20 -13.04
CA ASN A 237 11.28 -7.83 -12.69
C ASN A 237 10.42 -6.83 -13.48
N ILE A 238 9.54 -6.11 -12.79
CA ILE A 238 8.69 -5.08 -13.40
C ILE A 238 9.37 -3.70 -13.35
N TYR A 239 9.40 -3.04 -14.49
CA TYR A 239 9.73 -1.62 -14.65
C TYR A 239 8.52 -0.94 -15.27
N ALA A 240 7.89 0.01 -14.57
CA ALA A 240 6.61 0.55 -14.99
C ALA A 240 6.55 2.08 -14.88
N THR A 241 5.86 2.69 -15.84
CA THR A 241 5.44 4.10 -15.85
C THR A 241 3.92 4.17 -15.97
N THR A 242 3.22 3.35 -15.18
CA THR A 242 1.76 3.22 -15.21
C THR A 242 1.05 4.25 -14.33
N ASN A 243 -0.14 4.66 -14.73
CA ASN A 243 -1.01 5.42 -13.84
C ASN A 243 -1.65 4.50 -12.76
N PRO A 244 -2.19 5.05 -11.66
CA PRO A 244 -2.75 4.25 -10.57
C PRO A 244 -3.90 3.33 -10.99
N MET A 245 -4.77 3.75 -11.91
CA MET A 245 -5.89 2.94 -12.38
C MET A 245 -5.41 1.72 -13.17
N ASN A 246 -4.50 1.92 -14.13
CA ASN A 246 -3.92 0.81 -14.89
C ASN A 246 -3.08 -0.10 -13.98
N THR A 247 -2.33 0.45 -13.04
CA THR A 247 -1.56 -0.33 -12.05
C THR A 247 -2.46 -1.22 -11.20
N LEU A 248 -3.57 -0.67 -10.68
CA LEU A 248 -4.56 -1.42 -9.91
C LEU A 248 -5.12 -2.60 -10.70
N ARG A 249 -5.48 -2.37 -11.97
CA ARG A 249 -6.07 -3.41 -12.82
C ARG A 249 -5.03 -4.46 -13.22
N ILE A 250 -3.84 -4.08 -13.65
CA ILE A 250 -2.73 -5.00 -13.96
C ILE A 250 -2.38 -5.86 -12.76
N ALA A 251 -2.20 -5.26 -11.58
CA ALA A 251 -1.88 -5.99 -10.37
C ALA A 251 -2.98 -7.03 -10.05
N ARG A 252 -4.26 -6.71 -10.27
CA ARG A 252 -5.39 -7.64 -10.07
C ARG A 252 -5.49 -8.72 -11.16
N SER A 253 -5.32 -8.39 -12.43
CA SER A 253 -5.62 -9.29 -13.54
C SER A 253 -4.44 -10.19 -13.94
N ALA A 254 -3.21 -9.67 -13.82
CA ALA A 254 -2.00 -10.35 -14.29
C ALA A 254 -1.20 -11.00 -13.15
N PHE A 255 -1.18 -10.39 -11.95
CA PHE A 255 -0.24 -10.79 -10.90
C PHE A 255 -0.87 -11.28 -9.59
N LYS A 256 -2.15 -10.99 -9.37
CA LYS A 256 -2.92 -11.51 -8.25
C LYS A 256 -3.54 -12.86 -8.65
N MET A 257 -2.66 -13.78 -9.02
CA MET A 257 -2.99 -15.18 -9.19
C MET A 257 -2.67 -15.84 -7.84
N ALA A 258 -3.58 -16.65 -7.29
CA ALA A 258 -3.32 -17.43 -6.08
C ALA A 258 -2.20 -18.47 -6.36
N ASP A 259 -2.33 -19.72 -5.90
CA ASP A 259 -1.33 -20.77 -6.20
C ASP A 259 -1.36 -21.28 -7.66
N ARG A 260 -2.00 -20.52 -8.57
CA ARG A 260 -2.12 -20.81 -10.01
C ARG A 260 -1.21 -19.93 -10.87
N GLY A 261 -0.35 -19.14 -10.25
CA GLY A 261 0.61 -18.29 -10.95
C GLY A 261 1.75 -19.09 -11.56
N ASN A 262 2.26 -18.60 -12.69
CA ASN A 262 3.48 -19.06 -13.35
C ASN A 262 4.74 -18.30 -12.89
N ILE A 263 4.60 -17.47 -11.85
CA ILE A 263 5.66 -16.60 -11.32
C ILE A 263 5.86 -16.92 -9.83
N GLU A 264 7.08 -17.32 -9.46
CA GLU A 264 7.41 -17.60 -8.06
C GLU A 264 7.72 -16.31 -7.28
N HIS A 265 8.50 -15.41 -7.88
CA HIS A 265 8.89 -14.14 -7.26
C HIS A 265 8.65 -12.93 -8.16
N LEU A 266 7.97 -11.93 -7.60
CA LEU A 266 7.68 -10.69 -8.29
C LEU A 266 8.41 -9.51 -7.63
N PHE A 267 9.23 -8.82 -8.42
CA PHE A 267 9.93 -7.61 -8.00
C PHE A 267 9.47 -6.42 -8.83
N VAL A 268 9.19 -5.29 -8.17
CA VAL A 268 8.89 -4.04 -8.87
C VAL A 268 9.95 -3.01 -8.53
N TYR A 269 10.53 -2.39 -9.56
CA TYR A 269 11.59 -1.41 -9.41
C TYR A 269 10.98 -0.01 -9.39
N GLN A 270 11.32 0.79 -8.39
CA GLN A 270 10.84 2.17 -8.31
C GLN A 270 11.71 3.07 -9.20
N GLN A 271 11.06 3.89 -10.02
CA GLN A 271 11.73 4.91 -10.82
C GLN A 271 12.03 6.14 -9.95
N LYS A 272 13.23 6.70 -10.10
CA LYS A 272 13.56 8.02 -9.53
C LYS A 272 12.76 9.13 -10.23
N ARG A 273 12.44 10.19 -9.50
CA ARG A 273 11.71 11.35 -10.06
C ARG A 273 12.59 12.36 -10.78
N GLU A 274 13.87 12.41 -10.41
CA GLU A 274 14.81 13.43 -10.89
C GLU A 274 15.85 12.86 -11.86
N GLY A 275 16.47 13.76 -12.62
CA GLY A 275 17.52 13.44 -13.58
C GLY A 275 17.03 12.54 -14.69
N LEU A 276 17.86 11.55 -15.07
CA LEU A 276 17.52 10.56 -16.11
C LEU A 276 16.39 9.60 -15.70
N ARG A 277 15.78 9.76 -14.51
CA ARG A 277 14.70 8.90 -14.00
C ARG A 277 15.05 7.42 -14.08
N LYS A 278 16.28 7.08 -13.65
CA LYS A 278 16.74 5.69 -13.57
C LYS A 278 15.92 4.91 -12.55
N PHE A 279 15.70 3.63 -12.81
CA PHE A 279 15.16 2.71 -11.82
C PHE A 279 16.20 2.42 -10.73
N GLU A 280 15.72 2.12 -9.53
CA GLU A 280 16.56 1.66 -8.42
C GLU A 280 17.38 0.43 -8.82
N GLN A 281 18.55 0.23 -8.20
CA GLN A 281 19.40 -0.93 -8.53
C GLN A 281 18.80 -2.25 -8.04
N GLU A 282 18.02 -2.19 -6.97
CA GLU A 282 17.34 -3.32 -6.35
C GLU A 282 15.82 -3.17 -6.49
N GLY A 283 15.14 -4.28 -6.71
CA GLY A 283 13.69 -4.33 -6.82
C GLY A 283 13.04 -4.56 -5.47
N HIS A 284 11.82 -4.02 -5.29
CA HIS A 284 11.02 -4.30 -4.11
C HIS A 284 10.26 -5.61 -4.30
N ARG A 285 10.52 -6.59 -3.43
CA ARG A 285 9.80 -7.87 -3.45
C ARG A 285 8.34 -7.70 -3.05
N ILE A 286 7.46 -8.25 -3.89
CA ILE A 286 6.02 -8.28 -3.68
C ILE A 286 5.59 -9.61 -3.06
N TYR A 287 5.95 -10.73 -3.70
CA TYR A 287 5.91 -12.09 -3.19
C TYR A 287 7.12 -12.87 -3.70
#